data_AF-W5S6X5-F1
#
_entry.id   AF-W5S6X5-F1
#
_cell.length_a   1.000
_cell.length_b   1.000
_cell.length_c   1.000
_cell.angle_alpha   90.00
_cell.angle_beta   90.00
_cell.angle_gamma   90.00
#
_symmetry.space_group_name_H-M   'P 1'
#
loop_
_entity.id
_entity.type
_entity.pdbx_description
1 polymer ?
#
loop_
_entity_poly.entity_id
_entity_poly.type
_entity_poly.pdbx_seq_one_letter_code
_entity_poly.pdbx_strand_id
1 'polypeptide(L)'
;VACQALWNGEIDMAVTGGVNILTNPDGFAGLCRGHFLTKGHNACKTWDATADGYCRADGVGSLVIKRLEDAQADNDNILGVILAAGTNHSAEAVSITHPHAGHQSFLSRQILRQAGVDPLDVSYVEMHGTGT
;
A
#
# COMPACT_ATOMS: atom_id res chain seq x y z
N VAL A 1 -3.18 -5.66 10.10
CA VAL A 1 -2.98 -6.85 10.97
C VAL A 1 -1.94 -6.56 12.04
N ALA A 2 -0.65 -6.43 11.72
CA ALA A 2 0.40 -6.24 12.73
C ALA A 2 0.21 -5.01 13.64
N CYS A 3 -0.15 -3.85 13.08
CA CYS A 3 -0.47 -2.66 13.91
C CYS A 3 -1.66 -2.91 14.85
N GLN A 4 -2.68 -3.65 14.40
CA GLN A 4 -3.85 -3.95 15.22
C GLN A 4 -3.49 -4.86 16.40
N ALA A 5 -2.67 -5.89 16.16
CA ALA A 5 -2.20 -6.77 17.23
C ALA A 5 -1.36 -6.00 18.27
N LEU A 6 -0.51 -5.06 17.84
CA LEU A 6 0.23 -4.17 18.73
C LEU A 6 -0.69 -3.24 19.53
N TRP A 7 -1.65 -2.58 18.87
CA TRP A 7 -2.61 -1.67 19.52
C TRP A 7 -3.55 -2.40 20.48
N ASN A 8 -3.87 -3.67 20.22
CA ASN A 8 -4.68 -4.51 21.10
C ASN A 8 -3.87 -5.13 22.25
N GLY A 9 -2.54 -4.98 22.28
CA GLY A 9 -1.68 -5.60 23.28
C GLY A 9 -1.53 -7.13 23.13
N GLU A 10 -1.82 -7.68 21.94
CA GLU A 10 -1.69 -9.12 21.66
C GLU A 10 -0.23 -9.53 21.46
N ILE A 11 0.59 -8.59 21.00
CA ILE A 11 2.04 -8.73 20.78
C ILE A 11 2.74 -7.44 21.18
N ASP A 12 4.05 -7.51 21.45
CA ASP A 12 4.87 -6.34 21.82
C ASP A 12 5.79 -5.87 20.67
N MET A 13 6.04 -6.76 19.70
CA MET A 13 6.86 -6.51 18.53
C MET A 13 6.37 -7.38 17.36
N ALA A 14 6.49 -6.87 16.14
CA ALA A 14 6.27 -7.65 14.92
C ALA A 14 7.37 -7.42 13.88
N VAL A 15 7.78 -8.49 13.21
CA VAL A 15 8.46 -8.42 11.91
C VAL A 15 7.38 -8.53 10.84
N THR A 16 7.23 -7.49 10.02
CA THR A 16 6.23 -7.42 8.95
C THR A 16 6.90 -7.08 7.63
N GLY A 17 6.28 -7.39 6.50
CA GLY A 17 6.89 -7.20 5.20
C GLY A 17 6.14 -7.87 4.07
N GLY A 18 6.80 -7.94 2.92
CA GLY A 18 6.27 -8.57 1.72
C GLY A 18 7.37 -9.07 0.80
N VAL A 19 7.05 -10.09 0.01
CA VAL A 19 7.91 -10.65 -1.02
C VAL A 19 7.10 -10.89 -2.28
N ASN A 20 7.67 -10.51 -3.42
CA ASN A 20 7.16 -10.85 -4.74
C ASN A 20 8.34 -11.25 -5.61
N ILE A 21 8.34 -12.49 -6.10
CA ILE A 21 9.37 -13.03 -7.00
C ILE A 21 8.69 -13.68 -8.19
N LEU A 22 9.05 -13.27 -9.40
CA LEU A 22 8.41 -13.62 -10.65
C LEU A 22 9.13 -14.78 -11.33
N THR A 23 8.82 -16.01 -10.89
CA THR A 23 9.49 -17.22 -11.40
C THR A 23 8.74 -17.94 -12.53
N ASN A 24 7.45 -17.67 -12.72
CA ASN A 24 6.61 -18.33 -13.73
C ASN A 24 6.14 -17.32 -14.82
N PRO A 25 6.45 -17.57 -16.11
CA PRO A 25 5.99 -16.72 -17.21
C PRO A 25 4.46 -16.72 -17.43
N ASP A 26 3.73 -17.75 -17.00
CA ASP A 26 2.27 -17.83 -17.20
C ASP A 26 1.54 -16.66 -16.54
N GLY A 27 2.06 -16.16 -15.41
CA GLY A 27 1.53 -14.96 -14.76
C GLY A 27 1.61 -13.72 -15.64
N PHE A 28 2.69 -13.56 -16.41
CA PHE A 28 2.78 -12.50 -17.42
C PHE A 28 1.80 -12.73 -18.55
N ALA A 29 1.73 -13.96 -19.09
CA ALA A 29 0.82 -14.29 -20.19
C ALA A 29 -0.65 -13.99 -19.82
N GLY A 30 -1.08 -14.35 -18.61
CA GLY A 30 -2.42 -14.06 -18.10
C GLY A 30 -2.69 -12.55 -17.97
N LEU A 31 -1.75 -11.80 -17.37
CA LEU A 31 -1.90 -10.35 -17.20
C LEU A 31 -1.85 -9.58 -18.52
N CYS A 32 -1.05 -10.03 -19.50
CA CYS A 32 -1.06 -9.49 -20.86
C CYS A 32 -2.42 -9.71 -21.54
N ARG A 33 -2.99 -10.91 -21.44
CA ARG A 33 -4.33 -11.22 -21.99
C ARG A 33 -5.43 -10.44 -21.28
N GLY A 34 -5.26 -10.13 -20.01
CA GLY A 34 -6.16 -9.28 -19.23
C GLY A 34 -5.95 -7.78 -19.45
N HIS A 35 -5.03 -7.38 -20.33
CA HIS A 35 -4.69 -5.97 -20.62
C HIS A 35 -4.23 -5.15 -19.40
N PHE A 36 -3.60 -5.80 -18.41
CA PHE A 36 -3.08 -5.12 -17.22
C PHE A 36 -1.68 -4.51 -17.42
N LEU A 37 -0.89 -5.11 -18.30
CA LEU A 37 0.51 -4.76 -18.47
C LEU A 37 0.69 -3.72 -19.58
N THR A 38 1.58 -2.75 -19.33
CA THR A 38 2.04 -1.83 -20.37
C THR A 38 2.65 -2.60 -21.54
N LYS A 39 2.46 -2.09 -22.77
CA LYS A 39 3.00 -2.70 -23.99
C LYS A 39 4.40 -2.19 -24.33
N GLY A 40 4.80 -1.07 -23.75
CA GLY A 40 6.07 -0.42 -24.02
C GLY A 40 7.20 -0.90 -23.14
N HIS A 41 8.42 -0.44 -23.45
CA HIS A 41 9.59 -0.60 -22.58
C HIS A 41 9.60 0.37 -21.38
N ASN A 42 8.60 1.26 -21.30
CA ASN A 42 8.49 2.24 -20.23
C ASN A 42 7.92 1.55 -18.97
N ALA A 43 8.47 1.88 -17.81
CA ALA A 43 7.95 1.47 -16.51
C ALA A 43 6.52 2.02 -16.27
N CYS A 44 5.94 1.78 -15.08
CA CYS A 44 4.66 2.38 -14.70
C CYS A 44 4.67 3.91 -14.96
N LYS A 45 3.87 4.36 -15.93
CA LYS A 45 3.82 5.76 -16.40
C LYS A 45 2.83 6.57 -15.55
N THR A 46 3.08 6.65 -14.25
CA THR A 46 2.18 7.31 -13.30
C THR A 46 1.97 8.78 -13.67
N TRP A 47 0.70 9.18 -13.82
CA TRP A 47 0.27 10.54 -14.22
C TRP A 47 0.63 10.98 -15.65
N ASP A 48 1.16 10.10 -16.49
CA ASP A 48 1.45 10.42 -17.88
C ASP A 48 0.20 10.25 -18.76
N ALA A 49 0.01 11.14 -19.75
CA ALA A 49 -1.12 11.07 -20.68
C ALA A 49 -1.11 9.83 -21.60
N THR A 50 0.04 9.15 -21.69
CA THR A 50 0.24 7.94 -22.50
C THR A 50 0.28 6.66 -21.66
N ALA A 51 -0.14 6.73 -20.39
CA ALA A 51 -0.23 5.58 -19.50
C ALA A 51 -1.14 4.48 -20.08
N ASP A 52 -0.68 3.22 -20.06
CA ASP A 52 -1.33 2.10 -20.76
C ASP A 52 -1.25 0.77 -20.00
N GLY A 53 -0.95 0.80 -18.70
CA GLY A 53 -0.76 -0.38 -17.86
C GLY A 53 0.48 -0.29 -16.98
N TYR A 54 0.64 -1.28 -16.10
CA TYR A 54 1.78 -1.34 -15.18
C TYR A 54 2.87 -2.30 -15.67
N CYS A 55 4.07 -2.17 -15.09
CA CYS A 55 5.17 -3.12 -15.28
C CYS A 55 5.36 -3.95 -14.00
N ARG A 56 5.58 -5.26 -14.13
CA ARG A 56 5.81 -6.13 -12.97
C ARG A 56 7.26 -6.03 -12.50
N ALA A 57 7.48 -6.18 -11.19
CA ALA A 57 8.81 -6.13 -10.60
C ALA A 57 8.96 -7.16 -9.47
N ASP A 58 10.20 -7.59 -9.23
CA ASP A 58 10.58 -8.34 -8.04
C ASP A 58 10.85 -7.40 -6.88
N GLY A 59 10.60 -7.86 -5.66
CA GLY A 59 10.89 -7.08 -4.46
C GLY A 59 10.74 -7.88 -3.18
N VAL A 60 11.59 -7.58 -2.22
CA VAL A 60 11.47 -8.05 -0.83
C VAL A 60 11.73 -6.88 0.10
N GLY A 61 10.91 -6.76 1.13
CA GLY A 61 11.05 -5.70 2.13
C GLY A 61 10.49 -6.16 3.47
N SER A 62 11.13 -5.69 4.55
CA SER A 62 10.67 -5.96 5.91
C SER A 62 10.89 -4.76 6.82
N LEU A 63 10.03 -4.64 7.83
CA LEU A 63 10.06 -3.65 8.89
C LEU A 63 9.91 -4.37 10.23
N VAL A 64 10.60 -3.87 11.25
CA VAL A 64 10.34 -4.21 12.64
C VAL A 64 9.51 -3.09 13.23
N ILE A 65 8.38 -3.43 13.86
CA ILE A 65 7.48 -2.46 14.47
C ILE A 65 7.16 -2.84 15.92
N LYS A 66 7.00 -1.82 16.76
CA LYS A 66 6.63 -1.89 18.18
C LYS A 66 5.63 -0.77 18.50
N ARG A 67 5.01 -0.80 19.68
CA ARG A 67 4.36 0.40 20.22
C ARG A 67 5.43 1.46 20.50
N LEU A 68 5.07 2.73 20.31
CA LEU A 68 6.02 3.85 20.44
C LEU A 68 6.64 3.92 21.84
N GLU A 69 5.83 3.71 22.87
CA GLU A 69 6.28 3.69 24.26
C GLU A 69 7.33 2.60 24.54
N ASP A 70 7.13 1.40 23.99
CA ASP A 70 8.07 0.29 24.15
C ASP A 70 9.37 0.54 23.38
N ALA A 71 9.28 1.14 22.19
CA ALA A 71 10.46 1.53 21.41
C ALA A 71 11.29 2.61 22.14
N GLN A 72 10.63 3.55 22.80
CA GLN A 72 11.29 4.58 23.61
C GLN A 72 11.91 3.99 24.88
N ALA A 73 11.21 3.09 25.58
CA ALA A 73 11.71 2.43 26.79
C ALA A 73 12.98 1.59 26.51
N ASP A 74 13.00 0.91 25.36
CA ASP A 74 14.14 0.09 24.94
C ASP A 74 15.25 0.91 24.25
N ASN A 75 15.06 2.23 24.08
CA ASN A 75 15.98 3.14 23.40
C ASN A 75 16.30 2.68 21.95
N ASP A 76 15.27 2.25 21.24
CA ASP A 76 15.34 1.86 19.82
C ASP A 76 15.56 3.07 18.91
N ASN A 77 16.18 2.84 17.75
CA ASN A 77 16.23 3.85 16.69
C ASN A 77 14.89 3.91 15.93
N ILE A 78 14.09 4.95 16.19
CA ILE A 78 12.75 5.10 15.62
C ILE A 78 12.81 5.81 14.26
N LEU A 79 12.54 5.07 13.18
CA LEU A 79 12.55 5.61 11.81
C LEU A 79 11.28 6.39 11.43
N GLY A 80 10.17 6.13 12.12
CA GLY A 80 8.88 6.75 11.85
C GLY A 80 7.79 6.18 12.75
N VAL A 81 6.62 6.83 12.75
CA VAL A 81 5.46 6.43 13.58
C VAL A 81 4.25 6.20 12.69
N ILE A 82 3.60 5.04 12.86
CA ILE A 82 2.34 4.71 12.17
C ILE A 82 1.18 5.21 13.04
N LEU A 83 0.55 6.32 12.64
CA LEU A 83 -0.55 6.93 13.41
C LEU A 83 -1.88 6.19 13.24
N ALA A 84 -2.16 5.69 12.04
CA ALA A 84 -3.35 4.89 11.74
C ALA A 84 -3.11 4.01 10.51
N ALA A 85 -3.88 2.93 10.39
CA ALA A 85 -3.86 2.03 9.26
C ALA A 85 -5.24 1.38 9.11
N GLY A 86 -5.62 1.06 7.87
CA GLY A 86 -6.88 0.36 7.63
C GLY A 86 -7.07 -0.01 6.18
N THR A 87 -8.13 -0.77 5.95
CA THR A 87 -8.43 -1.41 4.66
C THR A 87 -9.94 -1.36 4.43
N ASN A 88 -10.35 -1.29 3.17
CA ASN A 88 -11.73 -1.51 2.77
C ASN A 88 -11.78 -2.26 1.43
N HIS A 89 -12.95 -2.34 0.81
CA HIS A 89 -13.16 -3.03 -0.45
C HIS A 89 -13.91 -2.15 -1.44
N SER A 90 -13.54 -2.20 -2.72
CA SER A 90 -14.21 -1.47 -3.81
C SER A 90 -15.48 -2.21 -4.25
N ALA A 91 -16.48 -2.31 -3.37
CA ALA A 91 -17.68 -3.11 -3.62
C ALA A 91 -18.57 -2.56 -4.75
N GLU A 92 -18.59 -1.23 -4.95
CA GLU A 92 -19.40 -0.55 -5.96
C GLU A 92 -18.67 -0.33 -7.30
N ALA A 93 -17.56 -1.05 -7.54
CA ALA A 93 -16.81 -0.95 -8.79
C ALA A 93 -17.62 -1.47 -9.99
N VAL A 94 -17.45 -0.82 -11.14
CA VAL A 94 -18.10 -1.19 -12.42
C VAL A 94 -17.68 -2.57 -12.94
N SER A 95 -16.54 -3.07 -12.48
CA SER A 95 -16.01 -4.41 -12.78
C SER A 95 -15.18 -4.87 -11.59
N ILE A 96 -15.10 -6.19 -11.39
CA ILE A 96 -14.33 -6.81 -10.30
C ILE A 96 -12.85 -6.37 -10.25
N THR A 97 -12.28 -5.95 -11.39
CA THR A 97 -10.89 -5.51 -11.49
C THR A 97 -10.71 -4.00 -11.52
N HIS A 98 -11.79 -3.23 -11.60
CA HIS A 98 -11.70 -1.76 -11.66
C HIS A 98 -11.66 -1.16 -10.24
N PRO A 99 -10.81 -0.14 -10.01
CA PRO A 99 -10.81 0.57 -8.73
C PRO A 99 -12.05 1.46 -8.58
N HIS A 100 -12.42 1.78 -7.33
CA HIS A 100 -13.52 2.71 -7.05
C HIS A 100 -13.05 3.93 -6.25
N ALA A 101 -13.04 5.11 -6.89
CA ALA A 101 -12.52 6.35 -6.30
C ALA A 101 -13.28 6.77 -5.02
N GLY A 102 -14.60 6.54 -4.97
CA GLY A 102 -15.40 6.84 -3.78
C GLY A 102 -14.97 6.05 -2.55
N HIS A 103 -14.64 4.75 -2.73
CA HIS A 103 -14.17 3.91 -1.63
C HIS A 103 -12.73 4.26 -1.22
N GLN A 104 -11.87 4.66 -2.16
CA GLN A 104 -10.53 5.15 -1.84
C GLN A 104 -10.59 6.45 -1.02
N SER A 105 -11.37 7.44 -1.46
CA SER A 105 -11.59 8.71 -0.73
C SER A 105 -12.17 8.46 0.66
N PHE A 106 -13.15 7.56 0.77
CA PHE A 106 -13.72 7.17 2.06
C PHE A 106 -12.64 6.61 3.00
N LEU A 107 -11.82 5.66 2.53
CA LEU A 107 -10.74 5.09 3.32
C LEU A 107 -9.74 6.16 3.76
N SER A 108 -9.27 7.00 2.84
CA SER A 108 -8.32 8.08 3.17
C SER A 108 -8.85 9.02 4.25
N ARG A 109 -10.13 9.44 4.16
CA ARG A 109 -10.78 10.29 5.17
C ARG A 109 -10.94 9.58 6.51
N GLN A 110 -11.25 8.28 6.50
CA GLN A 110 -11.37 7.49 7.72
C GLN A 110 -10.01 7.38 8.43
N ILE A 111 -8.93 7.10 7.69
CA ILE A 111 -7.58 6.97 8.25
C ILE A 111 -7.05 8.29 8.80
N LEU A 112 -7.22 9.39 8.08
CA LEU A 112 -6.81 10.71 8.57
C LEU A 112 -7.56 11.08 9.86
N ARG A 113 -8.85 10.78 9.94
CA ARG A 113 -9.64 10.98 11.17
C ARG A 113 -9.15 10.09 12.32
N GLN A 114 -8.87 8.83 12.06
CA GLN A 114 -8.35 7.90 13.07
C GLN A 114 -6.96 8.34 13.57
N ALA A 115 -6.12 8.87 12.67
CA ALA A 115 -4.81 9.41 12.99
C ALA A 115 -4.88 10.78 13.71
N GLY A 116 -6.03 11.46 13.70
CA GLY A 116 -6.15 12.83 14.20
C GLY A 116 -5.37 13.86 13.37
N VAL A 117 -5.17 13.60 12.07
CA VAL A 117 -4.36 14.45 11.17
C VAL A 117 -5.28 15.28 10.27
N ASP A 118 -5.06 16.59 10.20
CA ASP A 118 -5.70 17.45 9.21
C ASP A 118 -5.14 17.09 7.81
N PRO A 119 -5.98 16.87 6.79
CA PRO A 119 -5.50 16.67 5.42
C PRO A 119 -4.51 17.74 4.93
N LEU A 120 -4.59 18.97 5.43
CA LEU A 120 -3.68 20.07 5.08
C LEU A 120 -2.29 19.95 5.71
N ASP A 121 -2.12 19.11 6.73
CA ASP A 121 -0.82 18.82 7.35
C ASP A 121 -0.03 17.73 6.59
N VAL A 122 -0.67 17.07 5.61
CA VAL A 122 -0.04 16.02 4.81
C VAL A 122 0.85 16.65 3.73
N SER A 123 2.16 16.53 3.90
CA SER A 123 3.15 17.08 2.97
C SER A 123 3.48 16.18 1.77
N TYR A 124 3.17 14.88 1.87
CA TYR A 124 3.50 13.89 0.84
C TYR A 124 2.48 12.75 0.81
N VAL A 125 2.21 12.24 -0.38
CA VAL A 125 1.34 11.06 -0.60
C VAL A 125 2.05 10.10 -1.56
N GLU A 126 2.45 8.94 -1.04
CA GLU A 126 2.87 7.81 -1.87
C GLU A 126 1.62 7.13 -2.45
N MET A 127 1.31 7.42 -3.71
CA MET A 127 0.14 6.85 -4.39
C MET A 127 0.42 5.44 -4.94
N HIS A 128 -0.63 4.63 -5.11
CA HIS A 128 -0.49 3.32 -5.75
C HIS A 128 0.03 3.41 -7.20
N GLY A 129 -0.43 4.41 -7.94
CA GLY A 129 0.27 4.92 -9.13
C GLY A 129 0.59 3.91 -10.23
N THR A 130 -0.33 3.01 -10.58
CA THR A 130 -0.07 1.91 -11.54
C THR A 130 0.24 2.35 -12.97
N GLY A 131 0.01 3.62 -13.35
CA GLY A 131 0.21 4.10 -14.72
C GLY A 131 -0.89 3.58 -15.66
N THR A 132 -2.14 3.81 -15.28
CA THR A 132 -3.36 3.39 -15.98
C THR A 132 -4.33 4.55 -16.10
#